data_AF-A0A8S2G4P5-F1
#
_entry.id   AF-A0A8S2G4P5-F1
#
_cell.length_a   1.000
_cell.length_b   1.000
_cell.length_c   1.000
_cell.angle_alpha   90.00
_cell.angle_beta   90.00
_cell.angle_gamma   90.00
#
_symmetry.space_group_name_H-M   'P 1'
#
loop_
_entity.id
_entity.type
_entity.pdbx_description
1 polymer ?
#
loop_
_entity_poly.entity_id
_entity_poly.type
_entity_poly.pdbx_seq_one_letter_code
_entity_poly.pdbx_strand_id
1 'polypeptide(L)'
;MPTTLSGDNTIFSQCTCATCTSQCLYLIIRSSRLFMGFNFNDLQGSTTLSTSVWYHVAFVYNYATLQQIIYLDGVQDSVRTNVQPYLGQNGSIIIGAQSSSSYYYGYIDNLALTTRAKSATEISNDATLLFYYSFDLPSPFYDNGPNRLNNTAISNYASVSSTSGRVNRGIDFTTTSSYFQMCCFYQLAWLASKPYTFAIWIYPTSINGGAIVHISYYYTNGGCCSFGGYGYDILALTYSGQIVTQVYYNSYFPGYIGPIIPINTWTHVACTYSSTNGVILLALLFNFAKKGHVELGEVLF
;
A
#
# COMPACT_ATOMS: atom_id res chain seq x y z
N MET A 1 -14.19 7.37 -6.18
CA MET A 1 -15.28 6.49 -6.66
C MET A 1 -16.39 7.31 -7.30
N PRO A 2 -16.44 7.43 -8.64
CA PRO A 2 -17.47 8.20 -9.34
C PRO A 2 -18.82 7.45 -9.37
N THR A 3 -19.94 8.14 -9.20
CA THR A 3 -21.29 7.57 -9.33
C THR A 3 -21.90 7.80 -10.72
N THR A 4 -21.35 8.74 -11.48
CA THR A 4 -21.62 8.93 -12.91
C THR A 4 -20.32 9.26 -13.65
N LEU A 5 -20.29 8.96 -14.95
CA LEU A 5 -19.21 9.30 -15.87
C LEU A 5 -19.71 10.09 -17.09
N SER A 6 -20.96 10.56 -17.02
CA SER A 6 -21.56 11.41 -18.04
C SER A 6 -21.03 12.83 -17.92
N GLY A 7 -20.69 13.45 -19.07
CA GLY A 7 -20.12 14.79 -19.12
C GLY A 7 -18.74 14.90 -18.46
N ASP A 8 -18.40 16.13 -18.08
CA ASP A 8 -17.15 16.44 -17.37
C ASP A 8 -17.38 16.37 -15.86
N ASN A 9 -16.60 15.54 -15.17
CA ASN A 9 -16.65 15.35 -13.71
C ASN A 9 -15.32 15.78 -13.11
N THR A 10 -15.31 16.91 -12.39
CA THR A 10 -14.06 17.52 -11.92
C THR A 10 -13.65 17.04 -10.53
N ILE A 11 -12.51 16.37 -10.42
CA ILE A 11 -11.96 15.91 -9.14
C ILE A 11 -11.31 17.10 -8.42
N PHE A 12 -10.47 17.85 -9.14
CA PHE A 12 -9.71 18.99 -8.62
C PHE A 12 -9.57 20.03 -9.71
N SER A 13 -9.66 21.31 -9.35
CA SER A 13 -9.31 22.39 -10.26
C SER A 13 -8.72 23.60 -9.56
N GLN A 14 -7.92 24.35 -10.31
CA GLN A 14 -7.52 25.72 -10.06
C GLN A 14 -7.53 26.43 -11.41
N CYS A 15 -8.24 27.54 -11.53
CA CYS A 15 -8.28 28.28 -12.78
C CYS A 15 -8.07 29.78 -12.55
N THR A 16 -7.05 30.34 -13.20
CA THR A 16 -6.78 31.79 -13.19
C THR A 16 -7.51 32.48 -14.35
N CYS A 17 -7.46 31.91 -15.55
CA CYS A 17 -8.13 32.43 -16.74
C CYS A 17 -8.60 31.27 -17.63
N ALA A 18 -9.91 31.04 -17.70
CA ALA A 18 -10.50 29.90 -18.43
C ALA A 18 -10.31 29.98 -19.96
N THR A 19 -10.02 31.16 -20.51
CA THR A 19 -9.78 31.35 -21.94
C THR A 19 -8.30 31.44 -22.29
N CYS A 20 -7.39 31.42 -21.30
CA CYS A 20 -5.95 31.54 -21.49
C CYS A 20 -5.29 30.16 -21.48
N THR A 21 -4.33 29.95 -22.40
CA THR A 21 -3.54 28.72 -22.47
C THR A 21 -2.69 28.52 -21.21
N SER A 22 -2.67 27.29 -20.69
CA SER A 22 -1.86 26.87 -19.54
C SER A 22 -2.17 27.57 -18.21
N GLN A 23 -3.33 28.23 -18.05
CA GLN A 23 -3.70 28.96 -16.82
C GLN A 23 -4.81 28.32 -15.98
N CYS A 24 -5.25 27.09 -16.30
CA CYS A 24 -6.14 26.32 -15.43
C CYS A 24 -5.69 24.89 -15.25
N LEU A 25 -5.20 24.57 -14.05
CA LEU A 25 -4.89 23.21 -13.65
C LEU A 25 -6.20 22.50 -13.32
N TYR A 26 -6.56 21.45 -14.05
CA TYR A 26 -7.70 20.62 -13.72
C TYR A 26 -7.41 19.14 -13.89
N LEU A 27 -8.01 18.38 -12.99
CA LEU A 27 -8.00 16.93 -12.95
C LEU A 27 -9.46 16.50 -13.06
N ILE A 28 -9.83 15.99 -14.24
CA ILE A 28 -11.23 15.68 -14.54
C ILE A 28 -11.37 14.27 -15.10
N ILE A 29 -12.61 13.78 -15.08
CA ILE A 29 -13.03 12.64 -15.87
C ILE A 29 -13.91 13.17 -17.00
N ARG A 30 -13.50 12.92 -18.25
CA ARG A 30 -14.23 13.31 -19.46
C ARG A 30 -14.29 12.12 -20.38
N SER A 31 -15.46 11.85 -20.97
CA SER A 31 -15.66 10.67 -21.83
C SER A 31 -15.19 9.38 -21.17
N SER A 32 -15.47 9.25 -19.87
CA SER A 32 -15.06 8.11 -19.02
C SER A 32 -13.54 7.88 -18.89
N ARG A 33 -12.70 8.87 -19.19
CA ARG A 33 -11.23 8.78 -19.05
C ARG A 33 -10.69 9.91 -18.20
N LEU A 34 -9.54 9.70 -17.57
CA LEU A 34 -8.85 10.75 -16.81
C LEU A 34 -8.28 11.82 -17.75
N PHE A 35 -8.26 13.06 -17.29
CA PHE A 35 -7.63 14.18 -17.98
C PHE A 35 -6.85 15.02 -16.99
N MET A 36 -5.59 15.28 -17.31
CA MET A 36 -4.75 16.28 -16.67
C MET A 36 -4.64 17.47 -17.61
N GLY A 37 -5.18 18.62 -17.23
CA GLY A 37 -5.15 19.80 -18.07
C GLY A 37 -4.49 20.99 -17.40
N PHE A 38 -3.77 21.78 -18.20
CA PHE A 38 -3.44 23.16 -17.86
C PHE A 38 -4.33 24.17 -18.61
N ASN A 39 -5.37 23.71 -19.33
CA ASN A 39 -6.19 24.46 -20.28
C ASN A 39 -5.51 24.63 -21.64
N PHE A 40 -6.11 24.06 -22.69
CA PHE A 40 -5.55 23.95 -24.04
C PHE A 40 -4.17 23.24 -24.09
N ASN A 41 -3.80 22.57 -23.01
CA ASN A 41 -2.52 21.92 -22.82
C ASN A 41 -2.74 20.66 -21.97
N ASP A 42 -3.54 19.77 -22.53
CA ASP A 42 -4.14 18.66 -21.79
C ASP A 42 -3.54 17.34 -22.22
N LEU A 43 -3.43 16.43 -21.26
CA LEU A 43 -3.11 15.03 -21.44
C LEU A 43 -4.37 14.23 -21.11
N GLN A 44 -4.78 13.38 -22.05
CA GLN A 44 -5.87 12.43 -21.89
C GLN A 44 -5.32 11.07 -21.45
N GLY A 45 -6.07 10.38 -20.59
CA GLY A 45 -5.81 9.01 -20.16
C GLY A 45 -6.24 7.97 -21.19
N SER A 46 -5.63 6.79 -21.11
CA SER A 46 -5.87 5.67 -22.03
C SER A 46 -6.95 4.72 -21.51
N THR A 47 -7.13 4.64 -20.19
CA THR A 47 -8.04 3.69 -19.54
C THR A 47 -9.44 4.27 -19.39
N THR A 48 -10.44 3.49 -19.81
CA THR A 48 -11.86 3.80 -19.57
C THR A 48 -12.24 3.38 -18.15
N LEU A 49 -12.73 4.32 -17.35
CA LEU A 49 -13.20 4.11 -15.99
C LEU A 49 -14.64 3.57 -15.97
N SER A 50 -15.00 2.95 -14.85
CA SER A 50 -16.37 2.51 -14.53
C SER A 50 -16.91 3.24 -13.31
N THR A 51 -18.22 3.35 -13.19
CA THR A 51 -18.87 3.89 -11.98
C THR A 51 -18.77 2.92 -10.82
N SER A 52 -18.90 3.42 -9.59
CA SER A 52 -18.90 2.64 -8.35
C SER A 52 -17.62 1.83 -8.10
N VAL A 53 -16.50 2.25 -8.69
CA VAL A 53 -15.17 1.67 -8.46
C VAL A 53 -14.27 2.72 -7.81
N TRP A 54 -13.50 2.31 -6.80
CA TRP A 54 -12.43 3.13 -6.23
C TRP A 54 -11.20 3.06 -7.14
N TYR A 55 -10.63 4.23 -7.40
CA TYR A 55 -9.40 4.39 -8.17
C TYR A 55 -8.44 5.25 -7.36
N HIS A 56 -7.17 4.86 -7.34
CA HIS A 56 -6.10 5.79 -7.01
C HIS A 56 -5.68 6.52 -8.28
N VAL A 57 -5.77 7.85 -8.29
CA VAL A 57 -5.40 8.67 -9.45
C VAL A 57 -4.28 9.61 -9.05
N ALA A 58 -3.24 9.66 -9.87
CA ALA A 58 -2.15 10.60 -9.65
C ALA A 58 -1.74 11.28 -10.95
N PHE A 59 -1.43 12.56 -10.83
CA PHE A 59 -1.06 13.42 -11.92
C PHE A 59 0.28 14.06 -11.60
N VAL A 60 1.27 13.77 -12.43
CA VAL A 60 2.65 14.21 -12.19
C VAL A 60 3.06 15.13 -13.32
N TYR A 61 3.45 16.36 -12.97
CA TYR A 61 4.17 17.23 -13.87
C TYR A 61 5.63 17.33 -13.43
N ASN A 62 6.54 16.82 -14.25
CA ASN A 62 7.97 16.97 -14.05
C ASN A 62 8.46 18.20 -14.80
N TYR A 63 8.72 19.28 -14.05
CA TYR A 63 9.19 20.55 -14.62
C TYR A 63 10.58 20.44 -15.26
N ALA A 64 11.48 19.63 -14.68
CA ALA A 64 12.85 19.48 -15.18
C ALA A 64 12.89 18.81 -16.56
N THR A 65 11.95 17.91 -16.83
CA THR A 65 11.87 17.16 -18.10
C THR A 65 10.66 17.56 -18.96
N LEU A 66 9.89 18.57 -18.55
CA LEU A 66 8.66 19.05 -19.19
C LEU A 66 7.68 17.93 -19.53
N GLN A 67 7.42 17.04 -18.57
CA GLN A 67 6.60 15.85 -18.77
C GLN A 67 5.30 15.89 -17.95
N GLN A 68 4.16 15.61 -18.58
CA GLN A 68 2.90 15.30 -17.92
C GLN A 68 2.71 13.78 -17.90
N ILE A 69 2.25 13.24 -16.76
CA ILE A 69 2.02 11.81 -16.58
C ILE A 69 0.72 11.60 -15.81
N ILE A 70 -0.13 10.72 -16.30
CA ILE A 70 -1.31 10.21 -15.59
C ILE A 70 -0.98 8.81 -15.09
N TYR A 71 -1.23 8.57 -13.82
CA TYR A 71 -1.20 7.24 -13.20
C TYR A 71 -2.59 6.86 -12.72
N LEU A 72 -2.97 5.61 -12.96
CA LEU A 72 -4.19 4.98 -12.48
C LEU A 72 -3.79 3.72 -11.71
N ASP A 73 -4.26 3.61 -10.46
CA ASP A 73 -3.98 2.48 -9.55
C ASP A 73 -2.48 2.15 -9.43
N GLY A 74 -1.65 3.19 -9.44
CA GLY A 74 -0.20 3.08 -9.27
C GLY A 74 0.57 2.77 -10.56
N VAL A 75 -0.12 2.57 -11.68
CA VAL A 75 0.47 2.25 -12.98
C VAL A 75 0.36 3.46 -13.91
N GLN A 76 1.37 3.70 -14.73
CA GLN A 76 1.33 4.78 -15.73
C GLN A 76 0.25 4.49 -16.77
N ASP A 77 -0.75 5.37 -16.88
CA ASP A 77 -1.83 5.29 -17.86
C ASP A 77 -1.50 6.08 -19.14
N SER A 78 -0.91 7.27 -19.01
CA SER A 78 -0.47 8.06 -20.16
C SER A 78 0.68 9.01 -19.81
N VAL A 79 1.43 9.41 -20.84
CA VAL A 79 2.58 10.30 -20.70
C VAL A 79 2.76 11.15 -21.94
N ARG A 80 3.20 12.41 -21.77
CA ARG A 80 3.62 13.29 -22.86
C ARG A 80 4.78 14.18 -22.40
N THR A 81 5.73 14.42 -23.30
CA THR A 81 6.92 15.26 -23.07
C THR A 81 6.81 16.60 -23.82
N ASN A 82 7.78 17.49 -23.59
CA ASN A 82 7.84 18.82 -24.20
C ASN A 82 6.60 19.69 -23.91
N VAL A 83 6.04 19.53 -22.71
CA VAL A 83 4.84 20.22 -22.29
C VAL A 83 5.17 21.48 -21.50
N GLN A 84 4.69 22.64 -21.98
CA GLN A 84 4.80 23.90 -21.26
C GLN A 84 4.15 23.81 -19.87
N PRO A 85 4.72 24.47 -18.85
CA PRO A 85 4.24 24.37 -17.49
C PRO A 85 2.89 25.05 -17.31
N TYR A 86 2.24 24.74 -16.19
CA TYR A 86 1.14 25.53 -15.68
C TYR A 86 1.62 26.95 -15.33
N LEU A 87 0.87 27.96 -15.76
CA LEU A 87 1.18 29.40 -15.68
C LEU A 87 0.20 30.21 -14.83
N GLY A 88 -0.84 29.57 -14.27
CA GLY A 88 -1.80 30.29 -13.43
C GLY A 88 -1.22 30.66 -12.06
N GLN A 89 -1.79 31.68 -11.43
CA GLN A 89 -1.22 32.32 -10.23
C GLN A 89 -2.21 32.41 -9.06
N ASN A 90 -3.41 32.97 -9.29
CA ASN A 90 -4.31 33.40 -8.20
C ASN A 90 -5.71 32.78 -8.26
N GLY A 91 -5.87 31.62 -8.90
CA GLY A 91 -7.14 30.90 -8.93
C GLY A 91 -7.42 30.17 -7.62
N SER A 92 -8.70 30.09 -7.24
CA SER A 92 -9.15 29.25 -6.12
C SER A 92 -8.94 27.77 -6.43
N ILE A 93 -8.48 27.01 -5.44
CA ILE A 93 -8.48 25.55 -5.51
C ILE A 93 -9.88 25.06 -5.15
N ILE A 94 -10.46 24.24 -6.02
CA ILE A 94 -11.79 23.66 -5.85
C ILE A 94 -11.68 22.15 -5.99
N ILE A 95 -12.23 21.42 -5.02
CA ILE A 95 -12.34 19.97 -5.05
C ILE A 95 -13.78 19.64 -5.42
N GLY A 96 -13.97 18.77 -6.41
CA GLY A 96 -15.30 18.32 -6.85
C GLY A 96 -16.03 19.21 -7.85
N ALA A 97 -15.40 20.27 -8.38
CA ALA A 97 -15.98 21.12 -9.42
C ALA A 97 -14.91 21.93 -10.17
N GLN A 98 -15.24 22.37 -11.39
CA GLN A 98 -14.48 23.37 -12.13
C GLN A 98 -15.24 24.71 -12.06
N SER A 99 -14.76 25.61 -11.21
CA SER A 99 -15.49 26.84 -10.85
C SER A 99 -16.92 26.51 -10.38
N SER A 100 -17.96 26.98 -11.07
CA SER A 100 -19.38 26.71 -10.79
C SER A 100 -20.00 25.71 -11.78
N SER A 101 -19.19 24.82 -12.38
CA SER A 101 -19.60 23.86 -13.41
C SER A 101 -18.86 22.52 -13.28
N SER A 102 -19.27 21.52 -14.08
CA SER A 102 -18.59 20.23 -14.19
C SER A 102 -18.36 19.53 -12.85
N TYR A 103 -19.45 19.41 -12.08
CA TYR A 103 -19.45 18.83 -10.73
C TYR A 103 -19.07 17.35 -10.75
N TYR A 104 -18.31 16.92 -9.74
CA TYR A 104 -18.06 15.52 -9.50
C TYR A 104 -19.14 14.93 -8.61
N TYR A 105 -19.65 13.79 -9.04
CA TYR A 105 -20.62 13.01 -8.29
C TYR A 105 -19.97 11.71 -7.84
N GLY A 106 -19.86 11.53 -6.52
CA GLY A 106 -19.30 10.35 -5.90
C GLY A 106 -18.43 10.69 -4.70
N TYR A 107 -17.46 9.83 -4.41
CA TYR A 107 -16.59 9.93 -3.25
C TYR A 107 -15.15 10.24 -3.68
N ILE A 108 -14.50 11.14 -2.93
CA ILE A 108 -13.08 11.51 -3.00
C ILE A 108 -12.52 11.32 -1.59
N ASP A 109 -11.35 10.71 -1.48
CA ASP A 109 -10.65 10.51 -0.22
C ASP A 109 -9.13 10.60 -0.45
N ASN A 110 -8.37 10.88 0.63
CA ASN A 110 -6.91 10.95 0.67
C ASN A 110 -6.29 11.84 -0.44
N LEU A 111 -6.79 13.07 -0.59
CA LEU A 111 -6.27 14.04 -1.55
C LEU A 111 -5.00 14.71 -1.04
N ALA A 112 -3.93 14.65 -1.84
CA ALA A 112 -2.64 15.29 -1.55
C ALA A 112 -2.12 16.08 -2.76
N LEU A 113 -1.46 17.21 -2.48
CA LEU A 113 -0.68 17.98 -3.45
C LEU A 113 0.76 18.08 -2.96
N THR A 114 1.72 17.76 -3.82
CA THR A 114 3.15 17.84 -3.50
C THR A 114 3.86 18.81 -4.44
N THR A 115 4.91 19.45 -3.94
CA THR A 115 5.67 20.49 -4.68
C THR A 115 6.82 19.94 -5.51
N ARG A 116 6.91 18.62 -5.63
CA ARG A 116 7.90 17.93 -6.48
C ARG A 116 7.22 16.84 -7.30
N ALA A 117 7.83 16.49 -8.43
CA ALA A 117 7.43 15.31 -9.16
C ALA A 117 7.76 14.05 -8.34
N LYS A 118 6.75 13.20 -8.11
CA LYS A 118 6.95 11.86 -7.54
C LYS A 118 7.37 10.89 -8.64
N SER A 119 8.23 9.95 -8.28
CA SER A 119 8.63 8.84 -9.15
C SER A 119 7.51 7.81 -9.30
N ALA A 120 7.58 6.97 -10.33
CA ALA A 120 6.63 5.89 -10.55
C ALA A 120 6.53 4.93 -9.34
N THR A 121 7.66 4.63 -8.68
CA THR A 121 7.68 3.80 -7.46
C THR A 121 6.95 4.46 -6.29
N GLU A 122 7.12 5.77 -6.10
CA GLU A 122 6.39 6.47 -5.04
C GLU A 122 4.89 6.51 -5.30
N ILE A 123 4.47 6.70 -6.56
CA ILE A 123 3.06 6.66 -6.94
C ILE A 123 2.47 5.25 -6.80
N SER A 124 3.24 4.22 -7.18
CA SER A 124 2.85 2.82 -6.97
C SER A 124 2.68 2.51 -5.48
N ASN A 125 3.58 3.00 -4.62
CA ASN A 125 3.45 2.85 -3.17
C ASN A 125 2.22 3.59 -2.62
N ASP A 126 1.95 4.83 -3.04
CA ASP A 126 0.73 5.54 -2.61
C ASP A 126 -0.55 4.76 -2.94
N ALA A 127 -0.57 4.12 -4.12
CA ALA A 127 -1.74 3.40 -4.62
C ALA A 127 -1.94 2.01 -4.00
N THR A 128 -0.83 1.31 -3.67
CA THR A 128 -0.87 -0.13 -3.39
C THR A 128 -0.40 -0.51 -1.99
N LEU A 129 0.38 0.33 -1.31
CA LEU A 129 0.88 0.02 0.03
C LEU A 129 -0.23 0.25 1.07
N LEU A 130 -0.74 -0.84 1.65
CA LEU A 130 -1.78 -0.75 2.67
C LEU A 130 -1.26 -0.15 3.98
N PHE A 131 -0.10 -0.63 4.43
CA PHE A 131 0.56 -0.13 5.64
C PHE A 131 2.06 -0.46 5.58
N TYR A 132 2.85 0.30 6.32
CA TYR A 132 4.27 0.05 6.53
C TYR A 132 4.67 0.51 7.93
N TYR A 133 5.07 -0.44 8.78
CA TYR A 133 5.61 -0.12 10.11
C TYR A 133 7.12 -0.33 10.09
N SER A 134 7.86 0.77 10.24
CA SER A 134 9.33 0.71 10.38
C SER A 134 9.76 0.19 11.76
N PHE A 135 8.90 0.35 12.78
CA PHE A 135 9.22 0.15 14.19
C PHE A 135 10.32 1.08 14.75
N ASP A 136 10.64 2.15 14.03
CA ASP A 136 11.63 3.12 14.44
C ASP A 136 11.09 4.14 15.46
N LEU A 137 11.98 4.59 16.35
CA LEU A 137 11.69 5.68 17.28
C LEU A 137 11.59 7.03 16.57
N PRO A 138 10.80 7.98 17.09
CA PRO A 138 10.07 7.94 18.38
C PRO A 138 8.70 7.28 18.31
N SER A 139 8.23 6.89 17.12
CA SER A 139 6.85 6.44 16.89
C SER A 139 6.81 5.04 16.27
N PRO A 140 7.24 3.99 16.99
CA PRO A 140 7.45 2.65 16.46
C PRO A 140 6.15 1.96 16.02
N PHE A 141 5.01 2.39 16.56
CA PHE A 141 3.70 1.81 16.29
C PHE A 141 2.88 2.63 15.31
N TYR A 142 3.51 3.59 14.61
CA TYR A 142 2.82 4.41 13.61
C TYR A 142 3.05 3.81 12.22
N ASP A 143 1.99 3.79 11.43
CA ASP A 143 2.02 3.49 10.02
C ASP A 143 2.76 4.63 9.27
N ASN A 144 3.91 4.28 8.74
CA ASN A 144 4.73 5.10 7.87
C ASN A 144 4.23 5.08 6.41
N GLY A 145 3.25 4.24 6.09
CA GLY A 145 2.59 4.16 4.80
C GLY A 145 1.58 5.30 4.53
N PRO A 146 0.93 5.27 3.36
CA PRO A 146 0.05 6.35 2.90
C PRO A 146 -1.29 6.43 3.65
N ASN A 147 -1.72 5.36 4.32
CA ASN A 147 -3.04 5.27 4.96
C ASN A 147 -3.06 5.71 6.44
N ARG A 148 -1.89 5.88 7.07
CA ARG A 148 -1.73 6.42 8.44
C ARG A 148 -2.61 5.72 9.46
N LEU A 149 -2.64 4.39 9.42
CA LEU A 149 -3.45 3.54 10.30
C LEU A 149 -2.88 3.46 11.73
N ASN A 150 -2.76 4.62 12.40
CA ASN A 150 -2.01 4.80 13.65
C ASN A 150 -2.85 4.62 14.93
N ASN A 151 -4.11 5.07 14.91
CA ASN A 151 -4.95 5.16 16.13
C ASN A 151 -5.56 3.82 16.56
N THR A 152 -5.26 2.73 15.84
CA THR A 152 -5.88 1.43 16.01
C THR A 152 -4.92 0.37 16.54
N ALA A 153 -3.65 0.75 16.74
CA ALA A 153 -2.62 -0.17 17.16
C ALA A 153 -2.66 -0.42 18.68
N ILE A 154 -2.71 -1.69 19.08
CA ILE A 154 -2.66 -2.15 20.48
C ILE A 154 -1.44 -3.05 20.62
N SER A 155 -0.51 -2.69 21.49
CA SER A 155 0.62 -3.52 21.88
C SER A 155 0.39 -4.11 23.27
N ASN A 156 0.56 -5.43 23.41
CA ASN A 156 0.62 -6.09 24.71
C ASN A 156 2.00 -6.74 24.86
N TYR A 157 2.77 -6.34 25.87
CA TYR A 157 4.16 -6.78 26.10
C TYR A 157 5.08 -6.77 24.86
N ALA A 158 4.75 -5.96 23.85
CA ALA A 158 5.58 -5.70 22.69
C ALA A 158 6.28 -4.36 22.88
N SER A 159 7.60 -4.34 22.79
CA SER A 159 8.42 -3.13 23.01
C SER A 159 9.43 -2.95 21.90
N VAL A 160 9.92 -1.72 21.71
CA VAL A 160 11.00 -1.48 20.75
C VAL A 160 12.27 -2.19 21.20
N SER A 161 12.96 -2.82 20.25
CA SER A 161 14.18 -3.55 20.53
C SER A 161 15.27 -2.66 21.09
N SER A 162 15.92 -3.12 22.16
CA SER A 162 17.08 -2.42 22.73
C SER A 162 18.31 -2.51 21.81
N THR A 163 18.37 -3.57 20.99
CA THR A 163 19.37 -3.82 19.95
C THR A 163 18.95 -3.24 18.60
N SER A 164 19.87 -3.23 17.63
CA SER A 164 19.56 -2.83 16.26
C SER A 164 18.69 -3.90 15.57
N GLY A 165 17.59 -3.45 14.95
CA GLY A 165 16.83 -4.27 14.02
C GLY A 165 17.60 -4.49 12.71
N ARG A 166 17.00 -5.24 11.78
CA ARG A 166 17.60 -5.42 10.44
C ARG A 166 17.81 -4.10 9.71
N VAL A 167 16.89 -3.17 9.91
CA VAL A 167 16.97 -1.77 9.50
C VAL A 167 16.69 -0.97 10.77
N ASN A 168 17.64 -0.15 11.23
CA ASN A 168 17.51 0.68 12.42
C ASN A 168 17.05 -0.08 13.69
N ARG A 169 15.76 -0.02 14.05
CA ARG A 169 15.16 -0.71 15.22
C ARG A 169 14.17 -1.79 14.78
N GLY A 170 13.83 -2.68 15.72
CA GLY A 170 12.78 -3.68 15.55
C GLY A 170 11.79 -3.62 16.71
N ILE A 171 10.80 -4.50 16.67
CA ILE A 171 9.89 -4.76 17.78
C ILE A 171 10.21 -6.12 18.39
N ASP A 172 10.32 -6.17 19.71
CA ASP A 172 10.62 -7.37 20.49
C ASP A 172 9.34 -7.90 21.15
N PHE A 173 9.20 -9.22 21.13
CA PHE A 173 8.12 -9.99 21.73
C PHE A 173 8.73 -10.87 22.82
N THR A 174 8.68 -10.43 24.08
CA THR A 174 9.49 -11.00 25.17
C THR A 174 8.74 -11.99 26.06
N THR A 175 7.44 -12.16 25.86
CA THR A 175 6.60 -13.07 26.67
C THR A 175 5.80 -14.01 25.77
N THR A 176 5.25 -15.07 26.35
CA THR A 176 4.39 -16.01 25.60
C THR A 176 3.04 -15.41 25.17
N SER A 177 2.72 -14.20 25.64
CA SER A 177 1.46 -13.51 25.36
C SER A 177 1.68 -12.13 24.73
N SER A 178 2.89 -11.85 24.23
CA SER A 178 3.18 -10.56 23.60
C SER A 178 2.67 -10.49 22.17
N TYR A 179 2.06 -9.38 21.79
CA TYR A 179 1.57 -9.14 20.43
C TYR A 179 1.52 -7.65 20.09
N PHE A 180 1.54 -7.38 18.78
CA PHE A 180 1.24 -6.08 18.21
C PHE A 180 0.03 -6.27 17.29
N GLN A 181 -1.08 -5.64 17.64
CA GLN A 181 -2.32 -5.72 16.89
C GLN A 181 -2.62 -4.37 16.26
N MET A 182 -3.20 -4.40 15.07
CA MET A 182 -3.64 -3.26 14.30
C MET A 182 -5.05 -3.56 13.77
N CYS A 183 -5.88 -2.55 13.49
CA CYS A 183 -7.18 -2.77 12.84
C CYS A 183 -7.53 -1.71 11.80
N CYS A 184 -8.79 -1.77 11.35
CA CYS A 184 -9.42 -0.88 10.38
C CYS A 184 -8.88 -1.13 8.97
N PHE A 185 -8.39 -2.34 8.74
CA PHE A 185 -8.10 -2.83 7.41
C PHE A 185 -9.38 -3.32 6.74
N TYR A 186 -10.28 -2.39 6.42
CA TYR A 186 -11.51 -2.69 5.66
C TYR A 186 -11.19 -3.32 4.29
N GLN A 187 -9.99 -3.06 3.75
CA GLN A 187 -9.48 -3.68 2.54
C GLN A 187 -8.96 -5.12 2.75
N LEU A 188 -8.51 -5.49 3.96
CA LEU A 188 -7.98 -6.84 4.23
C LEU A 188 -9.06 -7.90 4.45
N ALA A 189 -10.25 -7.53 4.93
CA ALA A 189 -11.36 -8.48 5.12
C ALA A 189 -11.79 -9.19 3.80
N TRP A 190 -11.37 -8.64 2.66
CA TRP A 190 -11.61 -9.18 1.32
C TRP A 190 -10.36 -9.80 0.67
N LEU A 191 -9.25 -10.02 1.39
CA LEU A 191 -8.01 -10.56 0.81
C LEU A 191 -8.18 -11.93 0.13
N ALA A 192 -9.18 -12.72 0.51
CA ALA A 192 -9.51 -13.97 -0.18
C ALA A 192 -9.81 -13.75 -1.69
N SER A 193 -10.24 -12.56 -2.09
CA SER A 193 -10.64 -12.23 -3.47
C SER A 193 -9.71 -11.27 -4.21
N LYS A 194 -8.62 -10.79 -3.59
CA LYS A 194 -7.68 -9.85 -4.19
C LYS A 194 -6.23 -10.28 -4.01
N PRO A 195 -5.34 -9.97 -4.98
CA PRO A 195 -3.91 -10.23 -4.79
C PRO A 195 -3.32 -9.33 -3.71
N TYR A 196 -2.38 -9.86 -2.93
CA TYR A 196 -1.65 -9.12 -1.91
C TYR A 196 -0.27 -9.72 -1.68
N THR A 197 0.60 -8.94 -1.03
CA THR A 197 1.88 -9.43 -0.51
C THR A 197 2.08 -8.90 0.90
N PHE A 198 2.51 -9.78 1.80
CA PHE A 198 3.06 -9.41 3.10
C PHE A 198 4.55 -9.75 3.10
N ALA A 199 5.39 -8.81 3.55
CA ALA A 199 6.83 -9.01 3.63
C ALA A 199 7.37 -8.46 4.95
N ILE A 200 8.25 -9.22 5.60
CA ILE A 200 8.77 -8.91 6.92
C ILE A 200 10.19 -9.46 7.12
N TRP A 201 10.97 -8.79 7.95
CA TRP A 201 12.19 -9.34 8.54
C TRP A 201 11.90 -9.93 9.91
N ILE A 202 12.31 -11.18 10.13
CA ILE A 202 12.19 -11.85 11.43
C ILE A 202 13.55 -12.31 11.94
N TYR A 203 13.68 -12.34 13.27
CA TYR A 203 14.84 -12.89 13.98
C TYR A 203 14.31 -13.82 15.09
N PRO A 204 14.00 -15.08 14.78
CA PRO A 204 13.41 -15.98 15.76
C PRO A 204 14.46 -16.42 16.79
N THR A 205 14.13 -16.33 18.08
CA THR A 205 14.94 -16.92 19.17
C THR A 205 14.43 -18.30 19.58
N SER A 206 13.23 -18.67 19.10
CA SER A 206 12.59 -19.98 19.24
C SER A 206 11.81 -20.30 17.96
N ILE A 207 11.74 -21.59 17.62
CA ILE A 207 11.03 -22.10 16.43
C ILE A 207 10.05 -23.23 16.78
N ASN A 208 9.62 -23.34 18.03
CA ASN A 208 8.70 -24.38 18.49
C ASN A 208 7.22 -24.02 18.23
N GLY A 209 6.93 -23.64 16.99
CA GLY A 209 5.60 -23.20 16.57
C GLY A 209 5.22 -21.77 16.97
N GLY A 210 4.10 -21.29 16.42
CA GLY A 210 3.50 -20.01 16.78
C GLY A 210 3.07 -19.16 15.58
N ALA A 211 2.09 -18.29 15.79
CA ALA A 211 1.64 -17.35 14.77
C ALA A 211 2.64 -16.18 14.63
N ILE A 212 2.93 -15.79 13.39
CA ILE A 212 3.71 -14.57 13.08
C ILE A 212 2.77 -13.48 12.58
N VAL A 213 1.88 -13.82 11.65
CA VAL A 213 0.87 -12.91 11.10
C VAL A 213 -0.49 -13.58 11.24
N HIS A 214 -1.31 -13.02 12.13
CA HIS A 214 -2.68 -13.47 12.37
C HIS A 214 -3.67 -12.44 11.85
N ILE A 215 -4.73 -12.90 11.19
CA ILE A 215 -5.89 -12.08 10.85
C ILE A 215 -7.11 -12.62 11.57
N SER A 216 -7.84 -11.74 12.23
CA SER A 216 -9.12 -12.02 12.86
C SER A 216 -10.13 -10.92 12.57
N TYR A 217 -11.41 -11.27 12.64
CA TYR A 217 -12.52 -10.30 12.54
C TYR A 217 -12.69 -9.47 13.82
N TYR A 218 -12.34 -10.04 14.98
CA TYR A 218 -12.53 -9.41 16.28
C TYR A 218 -11.22 -8.91 16.89
N TYR A 219 -11.28 -7.75 17.52
CA TYR A 219 -10.31 -7.28 18.49
C TYR A 219 -10.34 -8.15 19.74
N THR A 220 -9.18 -8.51 20.28
CA THR A 220 -9.14 -9.41 21.43
C THR A 220 -9.52 -8.67 22.72
N ASN A 221 -10.70 -9.03 23.22
CA ASN A 221 -10.96 -9.34 24.61
C ASN A 221 -11.62 -10.74 24.68
N GLY A 222 -10.88 -11.76 24.21
CA GLY A 222 -11.19 -13.17 24.38
C GLY A 222 -11.27 -14.00 23.09
N GLY A 223 -10.23 -14.81 22.84
CA GLY A 223 -10.33 -16.00 21.99
C GLY A 223 -9.20 -16.20 20.99
N CYS A 224 -8.19 -16.95 21.41
CA CYS A 224 -7.41 -17.78 20.50
C CYS A 224 -8.39 -18.67 19.72
N CYS A 225 -8.28 -18.67 18.39
CA CYS A 225 -8.71 -19.72 17.46
C CYS A 225 -9.61 -20.82 18.07
N SER A 226 -10.92 -20.54 18.23
CA SER A 226 -11.93 -21.59 18.44
C SER A 226 -13.37 -21.04 18.34
N PHE A 227 -14.01 -21.37 17.22
CA PHE A 227 -15.44 -21.34 16.90
C PHE A 227 -16.11 -19.99 16.54
N GLY A 228 -16.47 -19.87 15.25
CA GLY A 228 -17.63 -19.09 14.77
C GLY A 228 -17.36 -17.85 13.92
N GLY A 229 -16.12 -17.34 13.87
CA GLY A 229 -15.71 -16.23 13.01
C GLY A 229 -14.25 -16.38 12.57
N TYR A 230 -13.98 -16.21 11.27
CA TYR A 230 -12.80 -16.68 10.53
C TYR A 230 -11.47 -16.00 10.89
N GLY A 231 -10.91 -16.29 12.07
CA GLY A 231 -9.52 -15.98 12.37
C GLY A 231 -8.57 -17.06 11.85
N TYR A 232 -7.50 -16.68 11.15
CA TYR A 232 -6.48 -17.63 10.69
C TYR A 232 -5.09 -16.99 10.61
N ASP A 233 -4.06 -17.81 10.71
CA ASP A 233 -2.67 -17.37 10.61
C ASP A 233 -2.27 -17.34 9.14
N ILE A 234 -1.97 -16.18 8.57
CA ILE A 234 -1.41 -16.09 7.22
C ILE A 234 0.02 -16.64 7.21
N LEU A 235 0.77 -16.40 8.28
CA LEU A 235 2.16 -16.80 8.41
C LEU A 235 2.39 -17.32 9.83
N ALA A 236 2.95 -18.52 9.94
CA ALA A 236 3.22 -19.18 11.22
C ALA A 236 4.46 -20.06 11.14
N LEU A 237 4.91 -20.55 12.29
CA LEU A 237 5.88 -21.63 12.42
C LEU A 237 5.15 -22.91 12.82
N THR A 238 5.60 -24.03 12.26
CA THR A 238 5.26 -25.36 12.75
C THR A 238 6.07 -25.69 14.01
N TYR A 239 5.68 -26.76 14.73
CA TYR A 239 6.46 -27.29 15.85
C TYR A 239 7.84 -27.84 15.44
N SER A 240 8.05 -28.14 14.14
CA SER A 240 9.36 -28.49 13.57
C SER A 240 10.17 -27.27 13.13
N GLY A 241 9.64 -26.05 13.27
CA GLY A 241 10.32 -24.81 12.92
C GLY A 241 10.26 -24.41 11.45
N GLN A 242 9.48 -25.13 10.64
CA GLN A 242 9.20 -24.75 9.26
C GLN A 242 8.29 -23.52 9.22
N ILE A 243 8.63 -22.56 8.36
CA ILE A 243 7.76 -21.43 8.05
C ILE A 243 6.60 -21.92 7.18
N VAL A 244 5.38 -21.55 7.55
CA VAL A 244 4.17 -21.94 6.82
C VAL A 244 3.34 -20.72 6.50
N THR A 245 2.71 -20.75 5.33
CA THR A 245 1.70 -19.76 4.97
C THR A 245 0.42 -20.43 4.51
N GLN A 246 -0.71 -19.78 4.74
CA GLN A 246 -2.01 -20.22 4.25
C GLN A 246 -2.90 -19.02 3.94
N VAL A 247 -3.87 -19.24 3.06
CA VAL A 247 -4.88 -18.26 2.69
C VAL A 247 -6.26 -18.86 2.78
N TYR A 248 -7.26 -18.07 3.18
CA TYR A 248 -8.64 -18.54 3.16
C TYR A 248 -9.22 -18.45 1.74
N TYR A 249 -9.65 -19.57 1.17
CA TYR A 249 -10.26 -19.64 -0.16
C TYR A 249 -11.37 -20.70 -0.20
N ASN A 250 -12.60 -20.29 -0.55
CA ASN A 250 -13.77 -21.18 -0.70
C ASN A 250 -13.97 -22.18 0.46
N SER A 251 -13.83 -21.71 1.71
CA SER A 251 -13.95 -22.54 2.92
C SER A 251 -12.85 -23.58 3.15
N TYR A 252 -11.72 -23.44 2.44
CA TYR A 252 -10.49 -24.20 2.64
C TYR A 252 -9.30 -23.26 2.90
N PHE A 253 -8.20 -23.82 3.40
CA PHE A 253 -6.96 -23.10 3.69
C PHE A 253 -5.78 -23.68 2.89
N PRO A 254 -5.71 -23.44 1.57
CA PRO A 254 -4.52 -23.77 0.81
C PRO A 254 -3.31 -23.01 1.36
N GLY A 255 -2.18 -23.71 1.45
CA GLY A 255 -0.96 -23.18 2.03
C GLY A 255 0.29 -23.88 1.54
N TYR A 256 1.44 -23.31 1.89
CA TYR A 256 2.76 -23.85 1.58
C TYR A 256 3.55 -24.02 2.86
N ILE A 257 4.28 -25.14 2.92
CA ILE A 257 5.27 -25.40 3.96
C ILE A 257 6.63 -25.09 3.36
N GLY A 258 7.25 -24.04 3.89
CA GLY A 258 8.58 -23.62 3.52
C GLY A 258 9.68 -24.32 4.33
N PRO A 259 10.92 -23.80 4.23
CA PRO A 259 12.06 -24.36 4.93
C PRO A 259 11.99 -24.12 6.45
N ILE A 260 12.83 -24.85 7.20
CA ILE A 260 13.11 -24.51 8.59
C ILE A 260 13.89 -23.21 8.63
N ILE A 261 13.42 -22.23 9.40
CA ILE A 261 14.12 -20.95 9.58
C ILE A 261 15.12 -21.08 10.73
N PRO A 262 16.38 -20.67 10.56
CA PRO A 262 17.38 -20.73 11.62
C PRO A 262 17.07 -19.75 12.75
N ILE A 263 17.27 -20.18 13.99
CA ILE A 263 17.25 -19.29 15.15
C ILE A 263 18.41 -18.30 15.09
N ASN A 264 18.24 -17.16 15.74
CA ASN A 264 19.26 -16.12 15.90
C ASN A 264 19.85 -15.61 14.57
N THR A 265 19.05 -15.60 13.52
CA THR A 265 19.45 -15.16 12.18
C THR A 265 18.34 -14.34 11.54
N TRP A 266 18.70 -13.20 10.97
CA TRP A 266 17.75 -12.38 10.22
C TRP A 266 17.31 -13.09 8.94
N THR A 267 16.01 -13.31 8.82
CA THR A 267 15.40 -13.93 7.65
C THR A 267 14.35 -13.00 7.07
N HIS A 268 14.41 -12.76 5.77
CA HIS A 268 13.36 -12.04 5.07
C HIS A 268 12.32 -13.04 4.59
N VAL A 269 11.07 -12.84 4.99
CA VAL A 269 9.95 -13.69 4.61
C VAL A 269 8.95 -12.85 3.84
N ALA A 270 8.54 -13.31 2.67
CA ALA A 270 7.48 -12.72 1.88
C ALA A 270 6.46 -13.80 1.49
N CYS A 271 5.18 -13.49 1.66
CA CYS A 271 4.07 -14.28 1.17
C CYS A 271 3.26 -13.44 0.19
N THR A 272 3.04 -13.97 -1.00
CA THR A 272 2.22 -13.36 -2.05
C THR A 272 1.07 -14.29 -2.38
N TYR A 273 -0.13 -13.71 -2.55
CA TYR A 273 -1.31 -14.43 -3.03
C TYR A 273 -1.89 -13.73 -4.26
N SER A 274 -2.41 -14.52 -5.20
CA SER A 274 -3.40 -14.06 -6.18
C SER A 274 -4.38 -15.17 -6.53
N SER A 275 -5.58 -14.82 -6.98
CA SER A 275 -6.57 -15.81 -7.43
C SER A 275 -6.13 -16.59 -8.68
N THR A 276 -5.17 -16.05 -9.45
CA THR A 276 -4.64 -16.66 -10.67
C THR A 276 -3.46 -17.58 -10.39
N ASN A 277 -2.55 -17.17 -9.49
CA ASN A 277 -1.28 -17.86 -9.26
C ASN A 277 -1.25 -18.64 -7.93
N GLY A 278 -2.31 -18.53 -7.12
CA GLY A 278 -2.34 -19.12 -5.79
C GLY A 278 -1.40 -18.41 -4.81
N VAL A 279 -0.88 -19.16 -3.84
CA VAL A 279 0.05 -18.66 -2.83
C VAL A 279 1.49 -18.93 -3.26
N ILE A 280 2.38 -17.99 -2.98
CA ILE A 280 3.83 -18.12 -3.15
C ILE A 280 4.48 -17.70 -1.84
N LEU A 281 5.39 -18.54 -1.33
CA LEU A 281 6.17 -18.27 -0.14
C LEU A 281 7.65 -18.14 -0.50
N LEU A 282 8.28 -17.04 -0.10
CA LEU A 282 9.71 -16.79 -0.28
C LEU A 282 10.35 -16.56 1.10
N ALA A 283 11.36 -17.34 1.42
CA ALA A 283 12.17 -17.18 2.63
C ALA A 283 13.65 -17.09 2.24
N LEU A 284 14.23 -15.89 2.39
CA LEU A 284 15.62 -15.62 2.03
C LEU A 284 16.45 -15.40 3.29
N LEU A 285 17.50 -16.20 3.44
CA LEU A 285 18.44 -16.14 4.55
C LEU A 285 19.50 -15.08 4.28
N PHE A 286 19.81 -14.28 5.30
CA PHE A 286 20.89 -13.31 5.23
C PHE A 286 21.90 -13.59 6.34
N ASN A 287 22.92 -14.36 5.99
CA ASN A 287 24.07 -14.60 6.85
C ASN A 287 25.12 -13.50 6.62
N PHE A 288 25.32 -12.63 7.61
CA PHE A 288 26.41 -11.67 7.55
C PHE A 288 27.69 -12.29 8.11
N ALA A 289 28.49 -12.90 7.24
CA ALA A 289 29.91 -13.06 7.51
C ALA A 289 30.63 -11.73 7.24
N LYS A 290 30.64 -10.84 8.25
CA LYS A 290 31.40 -9.57 8.31
C LYS A 290 31.04 -8.49 7.26
N LYS A 291 31.27 -7.23 7.67
CA LYS A 291 31.00 -5.99 6.90
C LYS A 291 31.45 -6.09 5.43
N GLY A 292 30.54 -5.81 4.50
CA GLY A 292 30.92 -5.24 3.20
C GLY A 292 30.42 -5.93 1.93
N HIS A 293 29.78 -7.09 2.01
CA HIS A 293 29.21 -7.75 0.82
C HIS A 293 27.86 -8.39 1.14
N VAL A 294 26.87 -8.11 0.29
CA VAL A 294 25.60 -8.81 0.25
C VAL A 294 25.79 -9.94 -0.76
N GLU A 295 26.04 -11.17 -0.29
CA GLU A 295 25.80 -12.34 -1.12
C GLU A 295 24.30 -12.61 -1.14
N LEU A 296 23.73 -12.74 -2.34
CA LEU A 296 22.37 -13.21 -2.53
C LEU A 296 22.34 -14.69 -2.13
N GLY A 297 21.79 -14.98 -0.95
CA GLY A 297 21.49 -16.34 -0.52
C GLY A 297 20.45 -17.00 -1.43
N GLU A 298 20.56 -18.31 -1.58
CA GLU A 298 19.78 -19.15 -2.51
C GLU A 298 18.26 -18.88 -2.47
N VAL A 299 17.66 -18.80 -3.65
CA VAL A 299 16.21 -18.89 -3.83
C VAL A 299 15.81 -20.34 -3.55
N LEU A 300 15.26 -20.60 -2.37
CA LEU A 300 14.67 -21.89 -2.03
C LEU A 300 13.25 -21.91 -2.63
N PHE A 301 13.08 -22.69 -3.71
CA PHE A 301 11.78 -22.96 -4.36
C PHE A 301 10.93 -23.93 -3.53
#